data_AF-A0A800JA71-F1
#
_entry.id   AF-A0A800JA71-F1
#
_cell.length_a   1.000
_cell.length_b   1.000
_cell.length_c   1.000
_cell.angle_alpha   90.00
_cell.angle_beta   90.00
_cell.angle_gamma   90.00
#
_symmetry.space_group_name_H-M   'P 1'
#
loop_
_entity.id
_entity.type
_entity.pdbx_description
1 polymer ?
#
loop_
_entity_poly.entity_id
_entity_poly.type
_entity_poly.pdbx_seq_one_letter_code
_entity_poly.pdbx_strand_id
1 'polypeptide(L)'
;MKFSGNVHIADISIPEIWPEQISSNKDDSVSSNLYNSIFTYLLTEEFVRDLIPVRFPDAHKGSSGHVLTVCASAGMGGAASLASSGALKSGAGLVTACVPSELRDHLPGRKS
;
A
#
# COMPACT_ATOMS: atom_id res chain seq x y z
N MET A 1 -14.36 -7.62 14.41
CA MET A 1 -14.53 -8.50 13.24
C MET A 1 -14.03 -9.92 13.53
N LYS A 2 -14.71 -10.70 14.38
CA LYS A 2 -14.37 -12.11 14.63
C LYS A 2 -15.57 -13.06 14.52
N PHE A 3 -16.73 -12.55 14.12
CA PHE A 3 -18.00 -13.28 14.18
C PHE A 3 -18.74 -13.40 12.84
N SER A 4 -18.17 -12.91 11.73
CA SER A 4 -18.90 -12.80 10.46
C SER A 4 -18.91 -14.07 9.60
N GLY A 5 -18.04 -15.06 9.87
CA GLY A 5 -17.88 -16.21 8.98
C GLY A 5 -17.55 -15.80 7.52
N ASN A 6 -17.91 -16.64 6.56
CA ASN A 6 -17.82 -16.30 5.14
C ASN A 6 -18.88 -15.26 4.78
N VAL A 7 -18.45 -14.16 4.18
CA VAL A 7 -19.34 -13.09 3.72
C VAL A 7 -19.63 -13.32 2.24
N HIS A 8 -20.92 -13.42 1.90
CA HIS A 8 -21.40 -13.51 0.53
C HIS A 8 -22.12 -12.20 0.17
N ILE A 9 -21.70 -11.58 -0.93
CA ILE A 9 -22.38 -10.39 -1.48
C ILE A 9 -23.40 -10.91 -2.49
N ALA A 10 -24.67 -10.79 -2.16
CA ALA A 10 -25.75 -11.11 -3.09
C ALA A 10 -26.08 -9.86 -3.92
N ASP A 11 -26.05 -10.01 -5.25
CA ASP A 11 -26.63 -9.01 -6.13
C ASP A 11 -28.15 -9.02 -5.95
N ILE A 12 -28.69 -7.92 -5.44
CA ILE A 12 -30.13 -7.71 -5.24
C ILE A 12 -30.72 -6.77 -6.28
N SER A 13 -30.08 -6.68 -7.46
CA SER A 13 -30.51 -5.87 -8.59
C SER A 13 -30.57 -4.37 -8.29
N ILE A 14 -29.64 -3.88 -7.46
CA ILE A 14 -29.44 -2.43 -7.31
C ILE A 14 -28.84 -1.93 -8.64
N PRO A 15 -29.45 -0.92 -9.29
CA PRO A 15 -28.89 -0.35 -10.51
C PRO A 15 -27.46 0.16 -10.26
N GLU A 16 -26.55 -0.05 -11.21
CA GLU A 16 -25.13 0.37 -11.12
C GLU A 16 -24.94 1.87 -10.84
N ILE A 17 -25.97 2.72 -11.03
CA ILE A 17 -25.86 4.18 -11.04
C ILE A 17 -26.09 4.86 -9.67
N TRP A 18 -25.70 4.21 -8.57
CA TRP A 18 -25.89 4.68 -7.19
C TRP A 18 -24.52 4.94 -6.53
N PRO A 19 -24.17 6.07 -5.86
CA PRO A 19 -24.74 7.42 -5.69
C PRO A 19 -23.96 8.50 -6.48
N GLU A 20 -23.19 8.14 -7.52
CA GLU A 20 -22.38 9.10 -8.29
C GLU A 20 -23.22 10.23 -8.93
N GLN A 21 -24.53 10.02 -9.11
CA GLN A 21 -25.46 11.01 -9.67
C GLN A 21 -26.08 11.99 -8.66
N ILE A 22 -25.79 11.91 -7.36
CA ILE A 22 -26.33 12.87 -6.37
C ILE A 22 -25.77 14.30 -6.57
N SER A 23 -24.74 14.50 -7.39
CA SER A 23 -24.07 15.80 -7.60
C SER A 23 -24.49 16.61 -8.84
N SER A 24 -25.62 16.34 -9.49
CA SER A 24 -25.96 17.03 -10.76
C SER A 24 -27.22 17.91 -10.77
N ASN A 25 -27.83 18.23 -9.61
CA ASN A 25 -28.77 19.36 -9.55
C ASN A 25 -28.02 20.61 -9.05
N LYS A 26 -27.87 21.57 -9.97
CA LYS A 26 -26.94 22.70 -9.91
C LYS A 26 -27.44 23.90 -9.08
N ASP A 27 -28.55 23.76 -8.35
CA ASP A 27 -29.32 24.92 -7.89
C ASP A 27 -29.58 25.02 -6.37
N ASP A 28 -29.06 24.12 -5.53
CA ASP A 28 -29.27 24.25 -4.07
C ASP A 28 -27.96 24.40 -3.30
N SER A 29 -27.76 25.63 -2.80
CA SER A 29 -26.74 26.07 -1.83
C SER A 29 -26.64 25.25 -0.52
N VAL A 30 -27.40 24.15 -0.41
CA VAL A 30 -27.44 23.19 0.70
C VAL A 30 -26.47 22.02 0.51
N SER A 31 -25.95 21.82 -0.70
CA SER A 31 -25.16 20.61 -1.02
C SER A 31 -23.72 20.61 -0.45
N SER A 32 -23.18 21.78 -0.04
CA SER A 32 -21.74 21.91 0.20
C SER A 32 -21.15 21.16 1.41
N ASN A 33 -22.01 20.60 2.27
CA ASN A 33 -21.62 19.90 3.49
C ASN A 33 -21.99 18.39 3.51
N LEU A 34 -22.62 17.84 2.46
CA LEU A 34 -23.08 16.44 2.46
C LEU A 34 -22.18 15.45 1.69
N TYR A 35 -21.26 15.93 0.85
CA TYR A 35 -20.50 15.07 -0.08
C TYR A 35 -19.09 14.68 0.39
N ASN A 36 -18.77 14.82 1.67
CA ASN A 36 -17.55 14.19 2.22
C ASN A 36 -17.77 12.68 2.47
N SER A 37 -18.46 12.02 1.52
CA SER A 37 -18.79 10.60 1.59
C SER A 37 -17.53 9.80 1.28
N ILE A 38 -16.88 9.32 2.32
CA ILE A 38 -15.70 8.45 2.20
C ILE A 38 -16.16 7.13 1.60
N PHE A 39 -15.89 6.94 0.31
CA PHE A 39 -16.06 5.64 -0.34
C PHE A 39 -15.06 4.65 0.26
N THR A 40 -15.56 3.48 0.67
CA THR A 40 -14.75 2.38 1.21
C THR A 40 -14.89 1.19 0.28
N TYR A 41 -13.76 0.62 -0.15
CA TYR A 41 -13.70 -0.51 -1.07
C TYR A 41 -13.07 -1.73 -0.39
N LEU A 42 -13.48 -2.93 -0.80
CA LEU A 42 -12.84 -4.18 -0.39
C LEU A 42 -11.77 -4.55 -1.43
N LEU A 43 -10.54 -4.83 -0.98
CA LEU A 43 -9.46 -5.31 -1.86
C LEU A 43 -9.76 -6.75 -2.30
N THR A 44 -9.83 -6.98 -3.61
CA THR A 44 -9.95 -8.32 -4.21
C THR A 44 -8.63 -8.77 -4.82
N GLU A 45 -8.51 -10.08 -5.09
CA GLU A 45 -7.31 -10.63 -5.73
C GLU A 45 -7.09 -10.05 -7.13
N GLU A 46 -8.17 -9.93 -7.90
CA GLU A 46 -8.17 -9.41 -9.27
C GLU A 46 -7.66 -7.97 -9.27
N PHE A 47 -8.18 -7.14 -8.37
CA PHE A 47 -7.76 -5.75 -8.22
C PHE A 47 -6.27 -5.62 -7.88
N VAL A 48 -5.77 -6.45 -6.95
CA VAL A 48 -4.34 -6.43 -6.57
C VAL A 48 -3.46 -6.93 -7.71
N ARG A 49 -3.89 -7.96 -8.44
CA ARG A 49 -3.14 -8.53 -9.57
C ARG A 49 -2.88 -7.50 -10.66
N ASP A 50 -3.87 -6.66 -10.95
CA ASP A 50 -3.77 -5.60 -11.97
C ASP A 50 -2.86 -4.44 -11.55
N LEU A 51 -2.60 -4.28 -10.25
CA LEU A 51 -1.70 -3.24 -9.72
C LEU A 51 -0.23 -3.65 -9.69
N ILE A 52 0.09 -4.95 -9.79
CA ILE A 52 1.47 -5.42 -9.69
C ILE A 52 2.22 -5.12 -11.00
N PRO A 53 3.39 -4.44 -10.96
CA PRO A 53 4.13 -4.09 -12.16
C PRO A 53 4.74 -5.32 -12.84
N VAL A 54 4.71 -5.33 -14.18
CA VAL A 54 5.36 -6.34 -15.00
C VAL A 54 6.88 -6.22 -14.88
N ARG A 55 7.58 -7.36 -14.72
CA ARG A 55 9.05 -7.42 -14.83
C ARG A 55 9.48 -7.92 -16.19
N PHE A 56 10.30 -7.13 -16.87
CA PHE A 56 10.92 -7.53 -18.13
C PHE A 56 12.09 -8.51 -17.88
N PRO A 57 12.34 -9.48 -18.79
CA PRO A 57 13.41 -10.48 -18.64
C PRO A 57 14.83 -9.90 -18.57
N ASP A 58 15.04 -8.72 -19.14
CA ASP A 58 16.32 -7.99 -19.17
C ASP A 58 16.46 -6.97 -18.02
N ALA A 59 15.48 -6.92 -17.11
CA ALA A 59 15.51 -6.02 -15.97
C ALA A 59 16.67 -6.34 -15.02
N HIS A 60 17.39 -5.31 -14.61
CA HIS A 60 18.48 -5.41 -13.65
C HIS A 60 18.13 -4.65 -12.35
N LYS A 61 18.99 -4.73 -11.33
CA LYS A 61 18.80 -4.09 -10.01
C LYS A 61 18.47 -2.58 -10.05
N GLY A 62 18.75 -1.90 -11.17
CA GLY A 62 18.44 -0.47 -11.35
C GLY A 62 17.04 -0.24 -11.92
N SER A 63 16.50 -1.20 -12.68
CA SER A 63 15.16 -1.14 -13.29
C SER A 63 14.05 -1.23 -12.25
N SER A 64 14.31 -1.88 -11.11
CA SER A 64 13.33 -2.08 -10.03
C SER A 64 13.42 -1.04 -8.90
N GLY A 65 14.08 0.10 -9.16
CA GLY A 65 14.19 1.21 -8.22
C GLY A 65 15.10 0.97 -7.02
N HIS A 66 15.33 2.04 -6.25
CA HIS A 66 16.16 2.05 -5.05
C HIS A 66 15.39 2.70 -3.90
N VAL A 67 15.15 1.93 -2.84
CA VAL A 67 14.42 2.36 -1.64
C VAL A 67 15.38 2.81 -0.55
N LEU A 68 15.07 3.93 0.11
CA LEU A 68 15.70 4.36 1.36
C LEU A 68 14.73 4.14 2.52
N THR A 69 15.12 3.36 3.52
CA THR A 69 14.35 3.21 4.76
C THR A 69 14.93 4.14 5.83
N VAL A 70 14.08 4.89 6.52
CA VAL A 70 14.46 5.74 7.66
C VAL A 70 13.68 5.26 8.87
N CYS A 71 14.33 4.43 9.68
CA CYS A 71 13.68 3.74 10.78
C CYS A 71 14.70 3.23 11.80
N ALA A 72 14.19 2.54 12.82
CA ALA A 72 14.91 2.10 14.01
C ALA A 72 15.29 3.23 15.00
N SER A 73 15.61 2.79 16.20
CA SER A 73 16.09 3.56 17.33
C SER A 73 16.91 2.63 18.22
N ALA A 74 17.46 3.14 19.33
CA ALA A 74 18.17 2.30 20.30
C ALA A 74 17.26 1.13 20.76
N GLY A 75 17.74 -0.10 20.58
CA GLY A 75 16.99 -1.32 20.89
C GLY A 75 15.93 -1.74 19.86
N MET A 76 15.66 -0.95 18.82
CA MET A 76 14.66 -1.25 17.78
C MET A 76 15.26 -1.55 16.39
N GLY A 77 16.49 -2.06 16.34
CA GLY A 77 17.16 -2.31 15.05
C GLY A 77 16.51 -3.36 14.17
N GLY A 78 15.73 -4.27 14.76
CA GLY A 78 14.91 -5.23 14.01
C GLY A 78 13.95 -4.55 13.02
N ALA A 79 13.43 -3.35 13.36
CA ALA A 79 12.54 -2.61 12.47
C ALA A 79 13.20 -2.27 11.13
N ALA A 80 14.47 -1.85 11.14
CA ALA A 80 15.21 -1.55 9.91
C ALA A 80 15.49 -2.78 9.07
N SER A 81 15.82 -3.91 9.70
CA SER A 81 16.02 -5.18 9.01
C SER A 81 14.75 -5.69 8.35
N LEU A 82 13.61 -5.64 9.07
CA LEU A 82 12.31 -6.08 8.56
C LEU A 82 11.81 -5.19 7.42
N ALA A 83 11.86 -3.86 7.59
CA ALA A 83 11.45 -2.92 6.55
C ALA A 83 12.29 -3.09 5.28
N SER A 84 13.61 -3.19 5.43
CA SER A 84 14.52 -3.33 4.27
C SER A 84 14.33 -4.67 3.56
N SER A 85 14.17 -5.76 4.32
CA SER A 85 13.87 -7.08 3.76
C SER A 85 12.51 -7.13 3.08
N GLY A 86 11.50 -6.47 3.65
CA GLY A 86 10.18 -6.31 3.06
C GLY A 86 10.25 -5.62 1.71
N ALA A 87 10.96 -4.49 1.62
CA ALA A 87 11.15 -3.77 0.36
C ALA A 87 11.82 -4.63 -0.73
N LEU A 88 12.86 -5.40 -0.39
CA LEU A 88 13.49 -6.35 -1.35
C LEU A 88 12.51 -7.43 -1.83
N LYS A 89 11.73 -8.01 -0.91
CA LYS A 89 10.72 -9.04 -1.23
C LYS A 89 9.56 -8.47 -2.06
N SER A 90 9.16 -7.23 -1.82
CA SER A 90 8.19 -6.48 -2.62
C SER A 90 8.72 -6.05 -3.99
N GLY A 91 10.03 -6.23 -4.22
CA GLY A 91 10.63 -6.15 -5.54
C GLY A 91 11.55 -4.97 -5.79
N ALA A 92 11.93 -4.20 -4.76
CA ALA A 92 12.97 -3.19 -4.89
C ALA A 92 14.28 -3.81 -5.37
N GLY A 93 14.95 -3.15 -6.31
CA GLY A 93 16.22 -3.62 -6.86
C GLY A 93 17.41 -3.37 -5.93
N LEU A 94 17.34 -2.30 -5.14
CA LEU A 94 18.30 -1.97 -4.08
C LEU A 94 17.58 -1.32 -2.89
N VAL A 95 18.11 -1.55 -1.69
CA VAL A 95 17.62 -0.91 -0.47
C VAL A 95 18.79 -0.38 0.34
N THR A 96 18.69 0.86 0.80
CA THR A 96 19.60 1.48 1.76
C THR A 96 18.86 1.75 3.05
N ALA A 97 19.44 1.35 4.18
CA ALA A 97 18.89 1.63 5.50
C ALA A 97 19.63 2.82 6.14
N CYS A 98 18.87 3.87 6.46
CA CYS A 98 19.33 4.98 7.27
C CYS A 98 18.89 4.74 8.72
N VAL A 99 19.88 4.47 9.58
CA VAL A 99 19.69 4.16 11.00
C VAL A 99 20.66 4.98 11.86
N PRO A 100 20.42 5.11 13.17
CA PRO A 100 21.40 5.69 14.09
C PRO A 100 22.77 5.00 13.99
N SER A 101 23.84 5.79 14.16
CA SER A 101 25.24 5.34 14.01
C SER A 101 25.58 4.12 14.85
N GLU A 102 25.02 4.07 16.07
CA GLU A 102 25.26 3.04 17.08
C GLU A 102 24.72 1.68 16.63
N LEU A 103 23.74 1.68 15.72
CA LEU A 103 23.07 0.49 15.25
C LEU A 103 23.60 0.00 13.90
N ARG A 104 24.29 0.86 13.14
CA ARG A 104 24.75 0.60 11.78
C ARG A 104 25.55 -0.70 11.67
N ASP A 105 26.40 -1.00 12.64
CA ASP A 105 27.31 -2.14 12.61
C ASP A 105 26.65 -3.46 13.02
N HIS A 106 25.44 -3.40 13.59
CA HIS A 106 24.67 -4.56 14.03
C HIS A 106 23.58 -4.99 13.02
N LEU A 107 23.46 -4.31 11.88
CA LEU A 107 22.51 -4.66 10.84
C LEU A 107 23.06 -5.73 9.87
N PRO A 108 22.26 -6.76 9.53
CA PRO A 108 22.64 -7.77 8.56
C PRO A 108 22.69 -7.20 7.13
N GLY A 109 23.53 -7.77 6.26
CA GLY A 109 23.58 -7.42 4.83
C GLY A 109 24.50 -6.24 4.47
N ARG A 110 25.31 -5.76 5.42
CA ARG A 110 26.37 -4.78 5.15
C ARG A 110 27.42 -5.37 4.19
N LYS A 111 27.78 -4.63 3.13
CA LYS A 111 29.04 -4.86 2.41
C LYS A 111 30.15 -4.13 3.17
N SER A 112 31.22 -4.84 3.51
CA SER A 112 32.39 -4.33 4.24
C SER A 112 33.12 -3.25 3.46
#